data_AF-A0A094CQU9-F1
#
_entry.id   AF-A0A094CQU9-F1
#
_cell.length_a   1.000
_cell.length_b   1.000
_cell.length_c   1.000
_cell.angle_alpha   90.00
_cell.angle_beta   90.00
_cell.angle_gamma   90.00
#
_symmetry.space_group_name_H-M   'P 1'
#
loop_
_entity.id
_entity.type
_entity.pdbx_description
1 polymer ?
#
loop_
_entity_poly.entity_id
_entity_poly.type
_entity_poly.pdbx_seq_one_letter_code
_entity_poly.pdbx_strand_id
1 'polypeptide(L)'
;MAAIQHPESRVLIIMTGGTICMKESPQGLVPATGFMDEAMRPRPSFNDGSICEPLPVNISDKTTEYRPSLRTPISKYSRHVRYALYEFPVLLDSSSISSAGWSQIAACVQSNYALYDGFVILHGTDSLAYTASALSFMMSALGKPVILTGSQASIFALQSDAVDNLLGSLIIAGTFLIPEVCLFFHRTLYRGNRTTKISATAFDAFGSPNCEALARVTGIGIDVNWSLIHRATALERFNVQFALDTAHVACLRIFPGITPALLDSVLKVPGLHGLILETFGAGNAPSGPDGAFIDVIKAAIGRGIVIVSVSQCRSGTVSPLYEPATILGNAGVVFGHDLTTEAALTKLFCLLALPGLPYAEIVRQMSIPLRGEMTALPSKHQFAHLPLLDLGASLSSEQVRFTELGYAIAAGELDKIKSMLDTESHVLLLARDYAANTALHLAAVSGEVEIVRELLRRGASVHERNAAGNTPLGLADKAGRSKNAALLREAGALLHVEEKEKEGMGL
;
A
#
# COMPACT_ATOMS: atom_id res chain seq x y z
N MET A 1 34.35 2.69 -25.51
CA MET A 1 33.77 2.14 -24.27
C MET A 1 32.27 2.05 -24.50
N ALA A 2 31.65 0.88 -24.36
CA ALA A 2 30.19 0.79 -24.43
C ALA A 2 29.61 1.66 -23.30
N ALA A 3 28.65 2.52 -23.60
CA ALA A 3 27.96 3.31 -22.58
C ALA A 3 27.37 2.34 -21.54
N ILE A 4 27.64 2.55 -20.25
CA ILE A 4 27.09 1.73 -19.19
C ILE A 4 25.56 1.91 -19.24
N GLN A 5 24.85 0.87 -19.66
CA GLN A 5 23.39 0.89 -19.74
C GLN A 5 22.82 0.57 -18.35
N HIS A 6 22.26 1.58 -17.69
CA HIS A 6 21.60 1.43 -16.39
C HIS A 6 20.18 0.86 -16.56
N PRO A 7 19.68 0.02 -15.64
CA PRO A 7 18.30 -0.45 -15.68
C PRO A 7 17.31 0.71 -15.57
N GLU A 8 16.21 0.61 -16.30
CA GLU A 8 15.12 1.60 -16.33
C GLU A 8 13.84 0.96 -15.78
N SER A 9 13.20 1.62 -14.81
CA SER A 9 11.85 1.27 -14.34
C SER A 9 10.82 2.25 -14.87
N ARG A 10 9.59 1.78 -15.11
CA ARG A 10 8.45 2.59 -15.54
C ARG A 10 7.52 2.89 -14.38
N VAL A 11 7.29 4.17 -14.08
CA VAL A 11 6.32 4.60 -13.06
C VAL A 11 5.20 5.42 -13.71
N LEU A 12 3.95 5.17 -13.33
CA LEU A 12 2.83 6.02 -13.73
C LEU A 12 2.51 7.00 -12.60
N ILE A 13 2.55 8.29 -12.91
CA ILE A 13 2.03 9.33 -12.04
C ILE A 13 0.55 9.54 -12.36
N ILE A 14 -0.32 9.32 -11.39
CA ILE A 14 -1.77 9.57 -11.49
C ILE A 14 -2.05 10.84 -10.70
N MET A 15 -2.50 11.90 -11.38
CA MET A 15 -2.73 13.20 -10.74
C MET A 15 -4.24 13.42 -10.56
N THR A 16 -4.67 13.42 -9.30
CA THR A 16 -6.08 13.64 -8.94
C THR A 16 -6.36 15.08 -8.49
N GLY A 17 -5.31 15.85 -8.19
CA GLY A 17 -5.40 17.25 -7.77
C GLY A 17 -4.58 17.53 -6.50
N GLY A 18 -5.12 18.38 -5.63
CA GLY A 18 -4.46 18.81 -4.40
C GLY A 18 -3.47 19.97 -4.56
N THR A 19 -3.03 20.53 -3.44
CA THR A 19 -2.18 21.72 -3.36
C THR A 19 -0.92 21.65 -4.21
N ILE A 20 -0.38 20.45 -4.40
CA ILE A 20 0.86 20.21 -5.18
C ILE A 20 0.81 20.78 -6.59
N CYS A 21 -0.36 20.76 -7.25
CA CYS A 21 -0.56 21.27 -8.60
C CYS A 21 -1.37 22.58 -8.64
N MET A 22 -1.67 23.20 -7.50
CA MET A 22 -2.49 24.41 -7.48
C MET A 22 -1.70 25.66 -7.86
N LYS A 23 -2.36 26.63 -8.51
CA LYS A 23 -1.82 27.97 -8.80
C LYS A 23 -2.71 29.03 -8.16
N GLU A 24 -2.14 30.21 -7.93
CA GLU A 24 -2.90 31.35 -7.44
C GLU A 24 -3.95 31.81 -8.46
N SER A 25 -5.14 32.10 -7.95
CA SER A 25 -6.24 32.73 -8.68
C SER A 25 -6.90 33.79 -7.79
N PRO A 26 -7.76 34.67 -8.33
CA PRO A 26 -8.49 35.65 -7.53
C PRO A 26 -9.39 35.04 -6.43
N GLN A 27 -9.75 33.76 -6.54
CA GLN A 27 -10.57 33.03 -5.57
C GLN A 27 -9.76 32.16 -4.60
N GLY A 28 -8.42 32.29 -4.60
CA GLY A 28 -7.51 31.44 -3.85
C GLY A 28 -6.77 30.45 -4.73
N LEU A 29 -6.21 29.39 -4.13
CA LEU A 29 -5.49 28.35 -4.86
C LEU A 29 -6.47 27.43 -5.59
N VAL A 30 -6.25 27.21 -6.88
CA VAL A 30 -7.07 26.30 -7.72
C VAL A 30 -6.20 25.29 -8.44
N PRO A 31 -6.68 24.04 -8.65
CA PRO A 31 -5.93 23.03 -9.40
C PRO A 31 -5.60 23.52 -10.82
N ALA A 32 -4.34 23.35 -11.24
CA ALA A 32 -3.89 23.66 -12.60
C ALA A 32 -3.51 22.39 -13.37
N THR A 33 -3.75 22.41 -14.68
CA THR A 33 -3.32 21.37 -15.63
C THR A 33 -1.95 21.70 -16.23
N GLY A 34 -1.38 20.78 -17.00
CA GLY A 34 -0.07 20.97 -17.64
C GLY A 34 1.11 20.75 -16.68
N PHE A 35 0.90 19.93 -15.65
CA PHE A 35 1.86 19.69 -14.57
C PHE A 35 3.18 19.11 -15.09
N MET A 36 3.13 18.21 -16.07
CA MET A 36 4.35 17.64 -16.64
C MET A 36 5.25 18.71 -17.27
N ASP A 37 4.69 19.63 -18.07
CA ASP A 37 5.48 20.59 -18.83
C ASP A 37 5.90 21.80 -18.00
N GLU A 38 5.06 22.25 -17.07
CA GLU A 38 5.34 23.44 -16.27
C GLU A 38 6.05 23.10 -14.95
N ALA A 39 5.74 21.96 -14.32
CA ALA A 39 6.32 21.58 -13.05
C ALA A 39 7.48 20.58 -13.19
N MET A 40 7.39 19.59 -14.06
CA MET A 40 8.40 18.51 -14.07
C MET A 40 9.52 18.75 -15.08
N ARG A 41 9.18 18.96 -16.36
CA ARG A 41 10.12 19.08 -17.47
C ARG A 41 11.24 20.13 -17.26
N PRO A 42 10.98 21.32 -16.67
CA PRO A 42 12.00 22.35 -16.51
C PRO A 42 12.99 22.04 -15.37
N ARG A 43 12.71 21.05 -14.51
CA ARG A 43 13.51 20.74 -13.32
C ARG A 43 14.48 19.58 -13.62
N PRO A 44 15.80 19.79 -13.56
CA PRO A 44 16.78 18.74 -13.84
C PRO A 44 16.70 17.51 -12.92
N SER A 45 16.13 17.66 -11.71
CA SER A 45 15.90 16.55 -10.79
C SER A 45 14.86 15.54 -11.29
N PHE A 46 13.93 16.00 -12.14
CA PHE A 46 12.88 15.17 -12.74
C PHE A 46 13.21 14.76 -14.17
N ASN A 47 14.04 15.53 -14.86
CA ASN A 47 14.33 15.35 -16.28
C ASN A 47 15.84 15.43 -16.55
N ASP A 48 16.44 14.31 -16.97
CA ASP A 48 17.85 14.21 -17.37
C ASP A 48 18.14 14.83 -18.75
N GLY A 49 17.12 15.33 -19.45
CA GLY A 49 17.24 15.96 -20.76
C GLY A 49 17.29 14.97 -21.93
N SER A 50 17.17 13.66 -21.67
CA SER A 50 17.11 12.66 -22.72
C SER A 50 15.79 12.70 -23.50
N ILE A 51 15.87 12.42 -24.80
CA ILE A 51 14.68 12.26 -25.64
C ILE A 51 14.11 10.87 -25.35
N CYS A 52 12.97 10.84 -24.68
CA CYS A 52 12.26 9.61 -24.35
C CYS A 52 11.04 9.43 -25.25
N GLU A 53 10.87 8.22 -25.80
CA GLU A 53 9.64 7.86 -26.50
C GLU A 53 8.40 8.02 -25.58
N PRO A 54 7.21 8.29 -26.12
CA PRO A 54 5.99 8.26 -25.33
C PRO A 54 5.75 6.89 -24.67
N LEU A 55 5.14 6.89 -23.47
CA LEU A 55 4.70 5.66 -22.81
C LEU A 55 3.19 5.44 -22.98
N PRO A 56 2.73 4.20 -23.14
CA PRO A 56 1.31 3.90 -23.23
C PRO A 56 0.63 4.05 -21.85
N VAL A 57 -0.49 4.76 -21.82
CA VAL A 57 -1.37 4.93 -20.66
C VAL A 57 -2.77 4.51 -21.06
N ASN A 58 -3.33 3.53 -20.35
CA ASN A 58 -4.73 3.14 -20.49
C ASN A 58 -5.59 4.15 -19.73
N ILE A 59 -6.32 4.99 -20.48
CA ILE A 59 -7.24 5.99 -19.90
C ILE A 59 -8.66 5.44 -19.73
N SER A 60 -8.97 4.35 -20.42
CA SER A 60 -10.19 3.54 -20.24
C SER A 60 -9.91 2.10 -20.71
N ASP A 61 -10.83 1.18 -20.46
CA ASP A 61 -10.68 -0.23 -20.88
C ASP A 61 -10.48 -0.44 -22.38
N LYS A 62 -10.84 0.54 -23.21
CA LYS A 62 -10.77 0.46 -24.68
C LYS A 62 -9.80 1.44 -25.30
N THR A 63 -9.20 2.34 -24.52
CA THR A 63 -8.41 3.44 -25.06
C THR A 63 -7.06 3.53 -24.37
N THR A 64 -6.01 3.30 -25.15
CA THR A 64 -4.61 3.53 -24.78
C THR A 64 -4.12 4.77 -25.50
N GLU A 65 -3.57 5.72 -24.75
CA GLU A 65 -2.91 6.91 -25.29
C GLU A 65 -1.41 6.83 -25.06
N TYR A 66 -0.63 7.30 -26.04
CA TYR A 66 0.81 7.42 -25.90
C TYR A 66 1.14 8.82 -25.39
N ARG A 67 1.51 8.91 -24.12
CA ARG A 67 1.78 10.18 -23.44
C ARG A 67 3.27 10.48 -23.36
N PRO A 68 3.69 11.76 -23.42
CA PRO A 68 5.08 12.13 -23.23
C PRO A 68 5.63 11.52 -21.94
N SER A 69 6.87 11.05 -21.99
CA SER A 69 7.56 10.53 -20.82
C SER A 69 8.82 11.32 -20.53
N LEU A 70 9.19 11.35 -19.26
CA LEU A 70 10.42 11.95 -18.77
C LEU A 70 11.24 10.88 -18.05
N ARG A 71 12.53 11.12 -17.93
CA ARG A 71 13.44 10.23 -17.22
C ARG A 71 14.24 11.00 -16.19
N THR A 72 14.26 10.48 -14.98
CA THR A 72 15.09 11.01 -13.89
C THR A 72 16.59 10.81 -14.18
N PRO A 73 17.47 11.65 -13.63
CA PRO A 73 18.90 11.37 -13.57
C PRO A 73 19.19 10.04 -12.87
N ILE A 74 20.40 9.49 -13.06
CA ILE A 74 20.81 8.24 -12.44
C ILE A 74 20.71 8.37 -10.92
N SER A 75 19.87 7.52 -10.31
CA SER A 75 19.73 7.46 -8.86
C SER A 75 20.97 6.83 -8.20
N LYS A 76 21.07 6.98 -6.87
CA LYS A 76 22.11 6.31 -6.06
C LYS A 76 22.13 4.78 -6.22
N TYR A 77 21.04 4.19 -6.70
CA TYR A 77 20.88 2.76 -6.94
C TYR A 77 21.29 2.34 -8.36
N SER A 78 21.98 3.22 -9.11
CA SER A 78 22.46 2.97 -10.47
C SER A 78 21.34 2.61 -11.44
N ARG A 79 20.17 3.27 -11.30
CA ARG A 79 18.97 3.07 -12.11
C ARG A 79 18.33 4.39 -12.51
N HIS A 80 17.64 4.37 -13.65
CA HIS A 80 16.74 5.43 -14.07
C HIS A 80 15.29 5.10 -13.74
N VAL A 81 14.51 6.12 -13.35
CA VAL A 81 13.05 6.05 -13.31
C VAL A 81 12.52 6.85 -14.49
N ARG A 82 11.91 6.15 -15.44
CA ARG A 82 11.14 6.75 -16.53
C ARG A 82 9.67 6.75 -16.15
N TYR A 83 8.99 7.85 -16.41
CA TYR A 83 7.61 7.99 -15.98
C TYR A 83 6.76 8.77 -16.98
N ALA A 84 5.47 8.46 -16.99
CA ALA A 84 4.44 9.24 -17.64
C ALA A 84 3.50 9.80 -16.59
N LEU A 85 2.72 10.81 -16.97
CA LEU A 85 1.77 11.46 -16.09
C LEU A 85 0.38 11.45 -16.73
N TYR A 86 -0.59 10.99 -15.96
CA TYR A 86 -2.01 11.03 -16.31
C TYR A 86 -2.74 11.99 -15.39
N GLU A 87 -3.13 13.15 -15.94
CA GLU A 87 -4.01 14.12 -15.29
C GLU A 87 -5.45 13.67 -15.46
N PHE A 88 -6.17 13.49 -14.34
CA PHE A 88 -7.59 13.24 -14.44
C PHE A 88 -8.31 14.42 -15.08
N PRO A 89 -9.37 14.19 -15.89
CA PRO A 89 -10.09 15.27 -16.57
C PRO A 89 -10.66 16.32 -15.60
N VAL A 90 -11.00 15.91 -14.39
CA VAL A 90 -11.44 16.79 -13.30
C VAL A 90 -10.46 16.61 -12.14
N LEU A 91 -9.69 17.66 -11.88
CA LEU A 91 -8.83 17.73 -10.70
C LEU A 91 -9.67 18.19 -9.50
N LEU A 92 -9.49 17.50 -8.38
CA LEU A 92 -10.31 17.70 -7.18
C LEU A 92 -9.49 18.29 -6.03
N ASP A 93 -10.18 19.07 -5.22
CA ASP A 93 -9.80 19.27 -3.83
C ASP A 93 -10.07 17.95 -3.07
N SER A 94 -9.10 17.50 -2.27
CA SER A 94 -9.21 16.24 -1.52
C SER A 94 -10.40 16.21 -0.55
N SER A 95 -10.85 17.35 -0.05
CA SER A 95 -12.06 17.45 0.80
C SER A 95 -13.33 16.98 0.08
N SER A 96 -13.33 16.98 -1.25
CA SER A 96 -14.47 16.59 -2.10
C SER A 96 -14.36 15.16 -2.65
N ILE A 97 -13.34 14.38 -2.26
CA ILE A 97 -13.22 13.00 -2.74
C ILE A 97 -14.35 12.11 -2.21
N SER A 98 -14.85 11.24 -3.07
CA SER A 98 -15.93 10.28 -2.77
C SER A 98 -15.51 8.85 -3.13
N SER A 99 -16.36 7.86 -2.83
CA SER A 99 -16.14 6.46 -3.24
C SER A 99 -15.98 6.28 -4.75
N ALA A 100 -16.64 7.13 -5.55
CA ALA A 100 -16.46 7.17 -6.99
C ALA A 100 -15.05 7.63 -7.37
N GLY A 101 -14.51 8.64 -6.68
CA GLY A 101 -13.13 9.10 -6.85
C GLY A 101 -12.11 8.01 -6.52
N TRP A 102 -12.29 7.29 -5.41
CA TRP A 102 -11.43 6.13 -5.07
C TRP A 102 -11.52 5.03 -6.13
N SER A 103 -12.71 4.75 -6.64
CA SER A 103 -12.92 3.76 -7.71
C SER A 103 -12.21 4.16 -9.00
N GLN A 104 -12.21 5.45 -9.38
CA GLN A 104 -11.47 5.96 -10.54
C GLN A 104 -9.96 5.78 -10.38
N ILE A 105 -9.41 6.08 -9.20
CA ILE A 105 -7.98 5.89 -8.92
C ILE A 105 -7.62 4.40 -9.00
N ALA A 106 -8.39 3.54 -8.34
CA ALA A 106 -8.14 2.11 -8.31
C ALA A 106 -8.28 1.46 -9.69
N ALA A 107 -9.27 1.90 -10.49
CA ALA A 107 -9.44 1.47 -11.89
C ALA A 107 -8.23 1.90 -12.74
N CYS A 108 -7.75 3.13 -12.58
CA CYS A 108 -6.58 3.61 -13.32
C CYS A 108 -5.34 2.76 -13.01
N VAL A 109 -5.10 2.41 -11.74
CA VAL A 109 -4.02 1.48 -11.35
C VAL A 109 -4.23 0.10 -11.98
N GLN A 110 -5.45 -0.43 -11.95
CA GLN A 110 -5.77 -1.74 -12.52
C GLN A 110 -5.57 -1.80 -14.02
N SER A 111 -6.11 -0.86 -14.78
CA SER A 111 -5.99 -0.82 -16.24
C SER A 111 -4.53 -0.64 -16.68
N ASN A 112 -3.69 0.00 -15.86
CA ASN A 112 -2.27 0.24 -16.16
C ASN A 112 -1.32 -0.75 -15.47
N TYR A 113 -1.83 -1.72 -14.73
CA TYR A 113 -1.03 -2.59 -13.86
C TYR A 113 0.04 -3.38 -14.61
N ALA A 114 -0.23 -3.80 -15.86
CA ALA A 114 0.71 -4.52 -16.70
C ALA A 114 1.78 -3.63 -17.36
N LEU A 115 1.54 -2.33 -17.48
CA LEU A 115 2.38 -1.39 -18.24
C LEU A 115 3.49 -0.75 -17.40
N TYR A 116 3.32 -0.70 -16.08
CA TYR A 116 4.17 0.02 -15.14
C TYR A 116 4.67 -0.86 -14.01
N ASP A 117 5.84 -0.53 -13.47
CA ASP A 117 6.50 -1.20 -12.34
C ASP A 117 6.01 -0.67 -10.99
N GLY A 118 5.51 0.58 -10.96
CA GLY A 118 4.98 1.22 -9.77
C GLY A 118 4.09 2.42 -10.09
N PHE A 119 3.38 2.91 -9.08
CA PHE A 119 2.41 4.00 -9.21
C PHE A 119 2.68 5.08 -8.16
N VAL A 120 2.60 6.34 -8.58
CA VAL A 120 2.59 7.50 -7.69
C VAL A 120 1.28 8.25 -7.89
N ILE A 121 0.53 8.48 -6.82
CA ILE A 121 -0.76 9.17 -6.87
C ILE A 121 -0.58 10.55 -6.20
N LEU A 122 -0.72 11.62 -6.99
CA LEU A 122 -0.71 13.00 -6.48
C LEU A 122 -2.10 13.36 -6.01
N HIS A 123 -2.21 13.70 -4.73
CA HIS A 123 -3.48 13.88 -4.06
C HIS A 123 -3.38 15.00 -3.01
N GLY A 124 -4.51 15.66 -2.73
CA GLY A 124 -4.59 16.69 -1.68
C GLY A 124 -4.43 16.09 -0.29
N THR A 125 -3.91 16.88 0.65
CA THR A 125 -3.48 16.36 1.95
C THR A 125 -4.63 16.13 2.93
N ASP A 126 -5.77 16.79 2.77
CA ASP A 126 -6.84 16.75 3.79
C ASP A 126 -7.49 15.38 3.96
N SER A 127 -7.68 14.64 2.87
CA SER A 127 -8.22 13.28 2.90
C SER A 127 -7.24 12.22 2.39
N LEU A 128 -5.94 12.53 2.38
CA LEU A 128 -4.89 11.62 1.87
C LEU A 128 -4.85 10.31 2.65
N ALA A 129 -4.94 10.37 3.98
CA ALA A 129 -4.94 9.18 4.84
C ALA A 129 -6.18 8.29 4.64
N TYR A 130 -7.35 8.91 4.41
CA TYR A 130 -8.58 8.20 4.05
C TYR A 130 -8.42 7.49 2.70
N THR A 131 -7.90 8.19 1.70
CA THR A 131 -7.70 7.62 0.36
C THR A 131 -6.66 6.50 0.37
N ALA A 132 -5.55 6.68 1.08
CA ALA A 132 -4.53 5.64 1.26
C ALA A 132 -5.12 4.39 1.95
N SER A 133 -5.98 4.58 2.95
CA SER A 133 -6.66 3.49 3.64
C SER A 133 -7.69 2.78 2.75
N ALA A 134 -8.54 3.53 2.04
CA ALA A 134 -9.52 2.99 1.11
C ALA A 134 -8.87 2.15 0.01
N LEU A 135 -7.87 2.70 -0.68
CA LEU A 135 -7.16 1.98 -1.74
C LEU A 135 -6.46 0.74 -1.20
N SER A 136 -5.93 0.76 0.03
CA SER A 136 -5.31 -0.41 0.65
C SER A 136 -6.27 -1.60 0.80
N PHE A 137 -7.53 -1.35 1.14
CA PHE A 137 -8.55 -2.41 1.21
C PHE A 137 -9.10 -2.79 -0.15
N MET A 138 -9.33 -1.81 -1.04
CA MET A 138 -9.83 -2.04 -2.40
C MET A 138 -8.87 -2.89 -3.24
N MET A 139 -7.55 -2.75 -3.03
CA MET A 139 -6.50 -3.44 -3.77
C MET A 139 -6.10 -4.74 -3.07
N SER A 140 -6.58 -5.86 -3.59
CA SER A 140 -6.22 -7.22 -3.14
C SER A 140 -5.11 -7.82 -4.00
N ALA A 141 -4.27 -8.66 -3.39
CA ALA A 141 -3.11 -9.29 -4.03
C ALA A 141 -2.20 -8.28 -4.78
N LEU A 142 -1.99 -7.11 -4.16
CA LEU A 142 -1.08 -6.09 -4.70
C LEU A 142 0.36 -6.62 -4.67
N GLY A 143 1.05 -6.54 -5.81
CA GLY A 143 2.45 -6.95 -5.98
C GLY A 143 3.42 -5.82 -6.36
N LYS A 144 2.93 -4.58 -6.46
CA LYS A 144 3.68 -3.41 -6.94
C LYS A 144 3.44 -2.20 -6.01
N PRO A 145 4.39 -1.27 -5.87
CA PRO A 145 4.22 -0.10 -5.02
C PRO A 145 3.17 0.86 -5.58
N VAL A 146 2.26 1.29 -4.70
CA VAL A 146 1.29 2.36 -4.95
C VAL A 146 1.51 3.43 -3.89
N ILE A 147 2.16 4.53 -4.27
CA ILE A 147 2.58 5.57 -3.31
C ILE A 147 1.72 6.81 -3.49
N LEU A 148 0.96 7.15 -2.45
CA LEU A 148 0.27 8.42 -2.37
C LEU A 148 1.22 9.49 -1.84
N THR A 149 1.15 10.68 -2.43
CA THR A 149 1.90 11.84 -1.98
C THR A 149 1.14 13.14 -2.29
N GLY A 150 1.54 14.21 -1.64
CA GLY A 150 1.04 15.56 -1.87
C GLY A 150 2.05 16.60 -1.40
N SER A 151 1.59 17.80 -1.10
CA SER A 151 2.41 18.84 -0.50
C SER A 151 1.57 19.84 0.30
N GLN A 152 2.18 20.53 1.24
CA GLN A 152 1.56 21.67 1.92
C GLN A 152 1.64 22.94 1.08
N ALA A 153 2.68 23.09 0.27
CA ALA A 153 2.86 24.21 -0.64
C ALA A 153 2.90 23.73 -2.10
N SER A 154 2.36 24.54 -3.00
CA SER A 154 2.36 24.24 -4.44
C SER A 154 3.78 24.05 -4.97
N ILE A 155 3.97 23.16 -5.94
CA ILE A 155 5.28 22.98 -6.60
C ILE A 155 5.74 24.25 -7.35
N PHE A 156 4.80 25.15 -7.68
CA PHE A 156 5.06 26.42 -8.34
C PHE A 156 5.52 27.51 -7.35
N ALA A 157 5.38 27.30 -6.06
CA ALA A 157 5.87 28.22 -5.04
C ALA A 157 7.39 28.11 -4.86
N LEU A 158 8.04 29.23 -4.52
CA LEU A 158 9.49 29.27 -4.26
C LEU A 158 9.89 28.37 -3.08
N GLN A 159 9.11 28.41 -2.00
CA GLN A 159 9.30 27.57 -0.83
C GLN A 159 8.24 26.46 -0.83
N SER A 160 8.65 25.24 -1.14
CA SER A 160 7.74 24.12 -1.32
C SER A 160 8.35 22.79 -0.91
N ASP A 161 7.54 21.93 -0.30
CA ASP A 161 7.85 20.52 0.00
C ASP A 161 7.52 19.57 -1.17
N ALA A 162 6.86 20.07 -2.22
CA ALA A 162 6.38 19.26 -3.34
C ALA A 162 7.47 18.52 -4.10
N VAL A 163 8.62 19.17 -4.35
CA VAL A 163 9.71 18.59 -5.13
C VAL A 163 10.27 17.35 -4.43
N ASP A 164 10.56 17.47 -3.14
CA ASP A 164 11.12 16.37 -2.34
C ASP A 164 10.12 15.23 -2.17
N ASN A 165 8.86 15.55 -1.88
CA ASN A 165 7.80 14.55 -1.72
C ASN A 165 7.58 13.76 -3.02
N LEU A 166 7.50 14.44 -4.17
CA LEU A 166 7.30 13.77 -5.46
C LEU A 166 8.53 12.98 -5.90
N LEU A 167 9.72 13.55 -5.78
CA LEU A 167 10.96 12.88 -6.19
C LEU A 167 11.23 11.64 -5.33
N GLY A 168 11.03 11.72 -4.02
CA GLY A 168 11.15 10.58 -3.12
C GLY A 168 10.15 9.47 -3.48
N SER A 169 8.91 9.83 -3.78
CA SER A 169 7.88 8.88 -4.23
C SER A 169 8.27 8.17 -5.53
N LEU A 170 8.79 8.91 -6.52
CA LEU A 170 9.25 8.33 -7.79
C LEU A 170 10.43 7.37 -7.60
N ILE A 171 11.43 7.77 -6.80
CA ILE A 171 12.60 6.93 -6.52
C ILE A 171 12.15 5.66 -5.81
N ILE A 172 11.28 5.75 -4.80
CA ILE A 172 10.82 4.58 -4.07
C ILE A 172 10.02 3.66 -5.00
N ALA A 173 9.03 4.18 -5.72
CA ALA A 173 8.17 3.38 -6.61
C ALA A 173 8.93 2.73 -7.77
N GLY A 174 9.99 3.37 -8.28
CA GLY A 174 10.80 2.83 -9.37
C GLY A 174 11.95 1.91 -8.92
N THR A 175 12.32 1.93 -7.64
CA THR A 175 13.50 1.21 -7.14
C THR A 175 13.14 0.03 -6.26
N PHE A 176 12.18 0.18 -5.35
CA PHE A 176 11.88 -0.81 -4.32
C PHE A 176 10.53 -1.45 -4.54
N LEU A 177 10.50 -2.78 -4.57
CA LEU A 177 9.26 -3.52 -4.66
C LEU A 177 8.61 -3.67 -3.27
N ILE A 178 7.91 -2.60 -2.88
CA ILE A 178 7.09 -2.53 -1.67
C ILE A 178 5.63 -2.72 -2.09
N PRO A 179 5.06 -3.94 -2.02
CA PRO A 179 3.77 -4.29 -2.61
C PRO A 179 2.59 -3.81 -1.73
N GLU A 180 2.60 -2.54 -1.35
CA GLU A 180 1.63 -1.93 -0.47
C GLU A 180 1.15 -0.58 -1.00
N VAL A 181 -0.05 -0.20 -0.58
CA VAL A 181 -0.49 1.19 -0.67
C VAL A 181 0.18 1.98 0.44
N CYS A 182 1.06 2.90 0.06
CA CYS A 182 1.91 3.67 0.96
C CYS A 182 1.57 5.16 0.89
N LEU A 183 1.96 5.90 1.92
CA LEU A 183 1.94 7.36 1.94
C LEU A 183 3.37 7.85 2.17
N PHE A 184 3.91 8.62 1.23
CA PHE A 184 5.22 9.24 1.38
C PHE A 184 5.08 10.74 1.68
N PHE A 185 5.67 11.19 2.79
CA PHE A 185 5.70 12.60 3.17
C PHE A 185 6.94 12.88 4.02
N HIS A 186 7.57 14.05 3.83
CA HIS A 186 8.70 14.51 4.63
C HIS A 186 9.76 13.43 4.88
N ARG A 187 10.34 12.88 3.79
CA ARG A 187 11.40 11.86 3.82
C ARG A 187 11.01 10.53 4.47
N THR A 188 9.74 10.30 4.78
CA THR A 188 9.28 9.07 5.42
C THR A 188 8.20 8.39 4.60
N LEU A 189 8.35 7.08 4.38
CA LEU A 189 7.35 6.22 3.77
C LEU A 189 6.59 5.48 4.88
N TYR A 190 5.27 5.66 4.91
CA TYR A 190 4.38 5.01 5.85
C TYR A 190 3.50 3.99 5.13
N ARG A 191 3.07 2.95 5.86
CA ARG A 191 1.95 2.12 5.43
C ARG A 191 0.69 2.99 5.37
N GLY A 192 0.03 3.06 4.22
CA GLY A 192 -1.05 4.02 3.95
C GLY A 192 -2.19 3.93 4.96
N ASN A 193 -2.68 2.71 5.23
CA ASN A 193 -3.75 2.42 6.19
C ASN A 193 -3.33 2.52 7.68
N ARG A 194 -2.13 3.02 7.97
CA ARG A 194 -1.62 3.32 9.31
C ARG A 194 -1.35 4.81 9.51
N THR A 195 -1.72 5.65 8.54
CA THR A 195 -1.45 7.09 8.59
C THR A 195 -2.64 7.90 9.07
N THR A 196 -2.33 9.07 9.62
CA THR A 196 -3.30 10.13 9.91
C THR A 196 -2.63 11.49 9.71
N LYS A 197 -3.42 12.53 9.39
CA LYS A 197 -2.91 13.90 9.24
C LYS A 197 -2.74 14.54 10.63
N ILE A 198 -1.51 14.90 10.98
CA ILE A 198 -1.14 15.35 12.34
C ILE A 198 -0.89 16.85 12.44
N SER A 199 -0.72 17.53 11.30
CA SER A 199 -0.51 18.97 11.21
C SER A 199 -1.16 19.54 9.96
N ALA A 200 -1.75 20.72 10.09
CA ALA A 200 -2.34 21.48 8.97
C ALA A 200 -1.35 22.46 8.33
N THR A 201 -0.17 22.67 8.93
CA THR A 201 0.77 23.72 8.50
C THR A 201 2.23 23.26 8.39
N ALA A 202 2.63 22.24 9.14
CA ALA A 202 4.00 21.73 9.09
C ALA A 202 4.22 20.89 7.83
N PHE A 203 5.41 20.96 7.23
CA PHE A 203 5.81 20.06 6.14
C PHE A 203 5.86 18.58 6.59
N ASP A 204 6.07 18.31 7.88
CA ASP A 204 5.85 16.97 8.45
C ASP A 204 4.38 16.81 8.86
N ALA A 205 3.51 16.71 7.85
CA ALA A 205 2.06 16.81 8.03
C ALA A 205 1.39 15.49 8.43
N PHE A 206 2.06 14.35 8.27
CA PHE A 206 1.48 13.02 8.48
C PHE A 206 2.30 12.22 9.48
N GLY A 207 1.62 11.39 10.26
CA GLY A 207 2.25 10.45 11.17
C GLY A 207 1.64 9.06 11.06
N SER A 208 2.40 8.05 11.47
CA SER A 208 1.92 6.70 11.70
C SER A 208 2.15 6.34 13.17
N PRO A 209 1.12 6.49 14.02
CA PRO A 209 1.32 6.49 15.46
C PRO A 209 1.52 5.10 16.08
N ASN A 210 0.97 4.06 15.45
CA ASN A 210 0.99 2.68 15.94
C ASN A 210 1.74 1.71 15.01
N CYS A 211 2.43 2.24 14.00
CA CYS A 211 3.25 1.46 13.07
C CYS A 211 4.52 2.26 12.75
N GLU A 212 5.67 1.60 12.78
CA GLU A 212 6.91 2.23 12.35
C GLU A 212 6.89 2.55 10.85
N ALA A 213 7.78 3.45 10.42
CA ALA A 213 7.95 3.78 9.02
C ALA A 213 8.43 2.56 8.22
N LEU A 214 7.86 2.36 7.04
CA LEU A 214 8.30 1.32 6.10
C LEU A 214 9.65 1.66 5.48
N ALA A 215 9.91 2.95 5.25
CA ALA A 215 11.21 3.42 4.79
C ALA A 215 11.51 4.85 5.22
N ARG A 216 12.79 5.21 5.33
CA ARG A 216 13.25 6.57 5.62
C ARG A 216 14.34 7.00 4.64
N VAL A 217 14.23 8.20 4.10
CA VAL A 217 15.28 8.82 3.29
C VAL A 217 16.33 9.44 4.20
N THR A 218 17.58 9.04 4.04
CA THR A 218 18.74 9.48 4.80
C THR A 218 19.80 10.06 3.86
N GLY A 219 20.86 10.68 4.41
CA GLY A 219 21.98 11.16 3.61
C GLY A 219 22.75 10.05 2.88
N ILE A 220 22.61 8.79 3.31
CA ILE A 220 23.27 7.63 2.69
C ILE A 220 22.36 6.84 1.75
N GLY A 221 21.07 7.17 1.62
CA GLY A 221 20.12 6.44 0.79
C GLY A 221 18.78 6.25 1.49
N ILE A 222 17.98 5.32 1.01
CA ILE A 222 16.66 4.98 1.52
C ILE A 222 16.82 3.67 2.29
N ASP A 223 16.60 3.76 3.60
CA ASP A 223 16.59 2.61 4.49
C ASP A 223 15.16 2.05 4.54
N VAL A 224 14.98 0.80 4.13
CA VAL A 224 13.67 0.12 4.06
C VAL A 224 13.60 -0.90 5.17
N ASN A 225 12.60 -0.80 6.04
CA ASN A 225 12.33 -1.79 7.08
C ASN A 225 11.56 -2.96 6.47
N TRP A 226 12.30 -3.84 5.79
CA TRP A 226 11.71 -4.96 5.08
C TRP A 226 10.92 -5.93 5.97
N SER A 227 11.30 -6.04 7.26
CA SER A 227 10.59 -6.90 8.23
C SER A 227 9.13 -6.50 8.45
N LEU A 228 8.79 -5.24 8.18
CA LEU A 228 7.42 -4.74 8.29
C LEU A 228 6.61 -4.94 7.00
N ILE A 229 7.27 -5.13 5.85
CA ILE A 229 6.60 -5.15 4.54
C ILE A 229 5.70 -6.37 4.41
N HIS A 230 4.41 -6.12 4.20
CA HIS A 230 3.42 -7.16 4.00
C HIS A 230 3.46 -7.65 2.54
N ARG A 231 3.47 -8.96 2.34
CA ARG A 231 3.49 -9.60 1.01
C ARG A 231 2.30 -10.53 0.88
N ALA A 232 1.66 -10.54 -0.29
CA ALA A 232 0.60 -11.50 -0.57
C ALA A 232 1.17 -12.93 -0.56
N THR A 233 0.60 -13.80 0.28
CA THR A 233 0.93 -15.23 0.35
C THR A 233 -0.12 -16.11 -0.32
N ALA A 234 -1.27 -15.53 -0.66
CA ALA A 234 -2.31 -16.17 -1.45
C ALA A 234 -1.91 -16.20 -2.94
N LEU A 235 -2.19 -17.31 -3.61
CA LEU A 235 -1.97 -17.48 -5.04
C LEU A 235 -3.12 -16.85 -5.82
N GLU A 236 -3.15 -15.53 -5.85
CA GLU A 236 -4.21 -14.75 -6.48
C GLU A 236 -3.62 -13.65 -7.36
N ARG A 237 -4.39 -13.22 -8.37
CA ARG A 237 -4.02 -12.07 -9.21
C ARG A 237 -4.45 -10.78 -8.55
N PHE A 238 -3.71 -9.71 -8.83
CA PHE A 238 -4.11 -8.36 -8.45
C PHE A 238 -5.56 -8.08 -8.88
N ASN A 239 -6.39 -7.70 -7.90
CA ASN A 239 -7.80 -7.43 -8.12
C ASN A 239 -8.26 -6.23 -7.31
N VAL A 240 -9.24 -5.52 -7.85
CA VAL A 240 -9.80 -4.31 -7.26
C VAL A 240 -11.28 -4.52 -6.91
N GLN A 241 -11.64 -4.21 -5.68
CA GLN A 241 -13.03 -4.02 -5.26
C GLN A 241 -13.47 -2.60 -5.59
N PHE A 242 -14.59 -2.47 -6.30
CA PHE A 242 -15.18 -1.18 -6.70
C PHE A 242 -16.44 -0.86 -5.90
N ALA A 243 -16.92 0.38 -6.05
CA ALA A 243 -18.23 0.83 -5.54
C ALA A 243 -18.40 0.63 -4.03
N LEU A 244 -17.46 1.19 -3.25
CA LEU A 244 -17.59 1.25 -1.79
C LEU A 244 -18.84 2.04 -1.40
N ASP A 245 -19.66 1.46 -0.53
CA ASP A 245 -20.81 2.12 0.04
C ASP A 245 -20.41 2.98 1.23
N THR A 246 -20.24 4.28 1.00
CA THR A 246 -19.86 5.24 2.03
C THR A 246 -21.04 5.92 2.70
N ALA A 247 -22.27 5.73 2.21
CA ALA A 247 -23.44 6.46 2.68
C ALA A 247 -24.02 5.88 4.00
N HIS A 248 -23.65 4.65 4.34
CA HIS A 248 -24.28 3.87 5.40
C HIS A 248 -23.38 3.64 6.62
N VAL A 249 -22.29 4.40 6.77
CA VAL A 249 -21.47 4.40 7.99
C VAL A 249 -21.27 5.81 8.50
N ALA A 250 -21.44 6.00 9.80
CA ALA A 250 -21.18 7.26 10.49
C ALA A 250 -19.89 7.16 11.32
N CYS A 251 -19.27 8.31 11.61
CA CYS A 251 -18.23 8.44 12.62
C CYS A 251 -18.72 9.40 13.71
N LEU A 252 -18.70 8.97 14.97
CA LEU A 252 -19.13 9.79 16.10
C LEU A 252 -18.05 9.82 17.17
N ARG A 253 -17.63 11.03 17.54
CA ARG A 253 -16.69 11.26 18.63
C ARG A 253 -17.43 11.43 19.95
N ILE A 254 -17.10 10.61 20.94
CA ILE A 254 -17.60 10.78 22.31
C ILE A 254 -16.97 12.02 22.94
N PHE A 255 -17.75 12.82 23.66
CA PHE A 255 -17.26 13.94 24.47
C PHE A 255 -17.95 13.95 25.84
N PRO A 256 -17.34 14.54 26.88
CA PRO A 256 -17.96 14.62 28.19
C PRO A 256 -19.34 15.29 28.12
N GLY A 257 -20.38 14.59 28.58
CA GLY A 257 -21.76 15.07 28.52
C GLY A 257 -22.55 14.68 27.26
N ILE A 258 -22.00 13.84 26.38
CA ILE A 258 -22.79 13.26 25.28
C ILE A 258 -24.01 12.51 25.84
N THR A 259 -25.18 12.78 25.27
CA THR A 259 -26.44 12.20 25.76
C THR A 259 -26.78 10.91 25.01
N PRO A 260 -27.46 9.94 25.66
CA PRO A 260 -27.99 8.77 24.98
C PRO A 260 -28.91 9.13 23.79
N ALA A 261 -29.68 10.22 23.91
CA ALA A 261 -30.57 10.70 22.87
C ALA A 261 -29.82 11.16 21.60
N LEU A 262 -28.64 11.77 21.74
CA LEU A 262 -27.82 12.16 20.59
C LEU A 262 -27.28 10.93 19.85
N LEU A 263 -26.75 9.95 20.60
CA LEU A 263 -26.30 8.69 20.03
C LEU A 263 -27.44 7.95 19.33
N ASP A 264 -28.60 7.87 19.98
CA ASP A 264 -29.78 7.20 19.42
C ASP A 264 -30.28 7.87 18.13
N SER A 265 -30.20 9.21 18.06
CA SER A 265 -30.55 9.97 16.85
C SER A 265 -29.65 9.61 15.67
N VAL A 266 -28.34 9.47 15.89
CA VAL A 266 -27.38 9.03 14.86
C VAL A 266 -27.67 7.59 14.44
N LEU A 267 -27.90 6.68 15.40
CA LEU A 267 -28.15 5.25 15.15
C LEU A 267 -29.53 4.95 14.53
N LYS A 268 -30.39 5.97 14.41
CA LYS A 268 -31.71 5.89 13.75
C LYS A 268 -31.73 6.54 12.36
N VAL A 269 -30.61 7.07 11.89
CA VAL A 269 -30.49 7.56 10.51
C VAL A 269 -30.88 6.43 9.55
N PRO A 270 -31.85 6.65 8.64
CA PRO A 270 -32.30 5.61 7.72
C PRO A 270 -31.16 5.06 6.87
N GLY A 271 -31.07 3.72 6.81
CA GLY A 271 -30.02 3.02 6.05
C GLY A 271 -28.67 2.93 6.73
N LEU A 272 -28.50 3.38 7.98
CA LEU A 272 -27.22 3.22 8.69
C LEU A 272 -26.93 1.74 8.97
N HIS A 273 -25.79 1.25 8.51
CA HIS A 273 -25.30 -0.12 8.73
C HIS A 273 -24.06 -0.18 9.62
N GLY A 274 -23.36 0.94 9.81
CA GLY A 274 -22.15 0.99 10.62
C GLY A 274 -21.97 2.28 11.41
N LEU A 275 -21.25 2.20 12.53
CA LEU A 275 -20.81 3.34 13.32
C LEU A 275 -19.38 3.13 13.81
N ILE A 276 -18.49 4.05 13.46
CA ILE A 276 -17.19 4.19 14.11
C ILE A 276 -17.36 5.13 15.29
N LEU A 277 -17.10 4.62 16.49
CA LEU A 277 -17.27 5.33 17.76
C LEU A 277 -15.89 5.68 18.33
N GLU A 278 -15.51 6.95 18.26
CA GLU A 278 -14.24 7.39 18.86
C GLU A 278 -14.43 7.56 20.37
N THR A 279 -13.83 6.64 21.13
CA THR A 279 -13.93 6.50 22.58
C THR A 279 -12.71 7.09 23.31
N PHE A 280 -12.84 7.32 24.62
CA PHE A 280 -11.75 7.87 25.42
C PHE A 280 -10.66 6.84 25.73
N GLY A 281 -9.40 7.25 25.68
CA GLY A 281 -8.27 6.44 26.16
C GLY A 281 -8.24 5.05 25.53
N ALA A 282 -8.25 4.01 26.37
CA ALA A 282 -8.19 2.62 25.95
C ALA A 282 -9.54 2.02 25.49
N GLY A 283 -10.56 2.81 25.17
CA GLY A 283 -11.86 2.28 24.73
C GLY A 283 -13.07 2.67 25.59
N ASN A 284 -12.96 3.70 26.43
CA ASN A 284 -13.96 4.00 27.44
C ASN A 284 -15.09 4.89 26.88
N ALA A 285 -16.34 4.55 27.20
CA ALA A 285 -17.52 5.36 26.95
C ALA A 285 -18.35 5.51 28.24
N PRO A 286 -19.17 6.57 28.36
CA PRO A 286 -20.09 6.70 29.48
C PRO A 286 -21.13 5.57 29.45
N SER A 287 -21.36 4.92 30.58
CA SER A 287 -22.50 4.02 30.79
C SER A 287 -23.76 4.78 31.23
N GLY A 288 -23.58 5.90 31.95
CA GLY A 288 -24.63 6.62 32.66
C GLY A 288 -25.08 5.88 33.95
N PRO A 289 -25.66 6.58 34.93
CA PRO A 289 -26.12 5.95 36.17
C PRO A 289 -27.18 4.86 35.94
N ASP A 290 -27.98 4.98 34.88
CA ASP A 290 -29.07 4.06 34.55
C ASP A 290 -28.75 3.09 33.40
N GLY A 291 -27.51 3.09 32.88
CA GLY A 291 -27.11 2.21 31.76
C GLY A 291 -27.68 2.56 30.38
N ALA A 292 -28.51 3.59 30.28
CA ALA A 292 -29.25 3.98 29.07
C ALA A 292 -28.37 4.16 27.82
N PHE A 293 -27.11 4.57 27.99
CA PHE A 293 -26.19 4.71 26.87
C PHE A 293 -25.87 3.36 26.22
N ILE A 294 -25.66 2.31 27.03
CA ILE A 294 -25.37 0.98 26.48
C ILE A 294 -26.64 0.30 25.96
N ASP A 295 -27.82 0.63 26.49
CA ASP A 295 -29.08 0.12 25.97
C ASP A 295 -29.34 0.61 24.54
N VAL A 296 -29.01 1.88 24.25
CA VAL A 296 -29.05 2.42 22.88
C VAL A 296 -28.09 1.64 21.95
N ILE A 297 -26.88 1.33 22.42
CA ILE A 297 -25.89 0.54 21.68
C ILE A 297 -26.41 -0.88 21.40
N LYS A 298 -26.90 -1.58 22.43
CA LYS A 298 -27.48 -2.93 22.31
C LYS A 298 -28.66 -2.94 21.35
N ALA A 299 -29.53 -1.94 21.42
CA ALA A 299 -30.68 -1.82 20.53
C ALA A 299 -30.24 -1.62 19.07
N ALA A 300 -29.17 -0.86 18.81
CA ALA A 300 -28.63 -0.69 17.46
C ALA A 300 -27.96 -1.96 16.91
N ILE A 301 -27.18 -2.65 17.74
CA ILE A 301 -26.57 -3.94 17.37
C ILE A 301 -27.66 -4.98 17.10
N GLY A 302 -28.75 -4.99 17.87
CA GLY A 302 -29.93 -5.81 17.61
C GLY A 302 -30.65 -5.51 16.30
N ARG A 303 -30.47 -4.30 15.73
CA ARG A 303 -30.93 -3.94 14.38
C ARG A 303 -29.93 -4.30 13.27
N GLY A 304 -28.80 -4.90 13.62
CA GLY A 304 -27.74 -5.28 12.67
C GLY A 304 -26.72 -4.17 12.37
N ILE A 305 -26.68 -3.09 13.17
CA ILE A 305 -25.67 -2.04 13.00
C ILE A 305 -24.33 -2.53 13.57
N VAL A 306 -23.26 -2.46 12.77
CA VAL A 306 -21.90 -2.77 13.21
C VAL A 306 -21.31 -1.56 13.91
N ILE A 307 -21.05 -1.66 15.21
CA ILE A 307 -20.43 -0.58 15.99
C ILE A 307 -18.99 -0.95 16.29
N VAL A 308 -18.04 -0.11 15.87
CA VAL A 308 -16.61 -0.31 16.07
C VAL A 308 -16.05 0.81 16.94
N SER A 309 -15.44 0.45 18.05
CA SER A 309 -14.77 1.39 18.96
C SER A 309 -13.32 1.60 18.52
N VAL A 310 -12.96 2.86 18.30
CA VAL A 310 -11.57 3.32 18.10
C VAL A 310 -11.20 4.33 19.17
N SER A 311 -9.90 4.50 19.43
CA SER A 311 -9.44 5.48 20.41
C SER A 311 -9.39 6.88 19.81
N GLN A 312 -9.75 7.89 20.60
CA GLN A 312 -9.46 9.30 20.31
C GLN A 312 -7.98 9.65 20.45
N CYS A 313 -7.21 8.82 21.16
CA CYS A 313 -5.79 9.03 21.34
C CYS A 313 -5.07 8.77 20.02
N ARG A 314 -4.04 9.58 19.74
CA ARG A 314 -3.24 9.43 18.52
C ARG A 314 -2.54 8.07 18.47
N SER A 315 -2.08 7.54 19.61
CA SER A 315 -1.44 6.23 19.72
C SER A 315 -2.08 5.39 20.81
N GLY A 316 -1.83 4.08 20.77
CA GLY A 316 -2.36 3.10 21.70
C GLY A 316 -3.37 2.15 21.05
N THR A 317 -3.91 1.25 21.88
CA THR A 317 -4.91 0.25 21.47
C THR A 317 -6.15 0.35 22.34
N VAL A 318 -7.32 0.13 21.72
CA VAL A 318 -8.54 -0.19 22.44
C VAL A 318 -8.40 -1.57 23.08
N SER A 319 -8.75 -1.68 24.37
CA SER A 319 -8.61 -2.88 25.17
C SER A 319 -9.71 -2.95 26.24
N PRO A 320 -10.27 -4.13 26.55
CA PRO A 320 -11.25 -4.31 27.63
C PRO A 320 -10.63 -4.25 29.04
N LEU A 321 -9.47 -3.61 29.23
CA LEU A 321 -8.80 -3.58 30.53
C LEU A 321 -9.64 -2.89 31.63
N TYR A 322 -10.48 -1.92 31.24
CA TYR A 322 -11.31 -1.14 32.15
C TYR A 322 -12.79 -1.54 32.02
N GLU A 323 -13.52 -1.44 33.13
CA GLU A 323 -14.94 -1.78 33.22
C GLU A 323 -15.80 -1.08 32.13
N PRO A 324 -15.65 0.24 31.86
CA PRO A 324 -16.45 0.89 30.81
C PRO A 324 -16.23 0.31 29.42
N ALA A 325 -14.99 -0.07 29.07
CA ALA A 325 -14.68 -0.74 27.82
C ALA A 325 -15.21 -2.18 27.79
N THR A 326 -15.13 -2.91 28.90
CA THR A 326 -15.70 -4.26 29.03
C THR A 326 -17.21 -4.27 28.80
N ILE A 327 -17.92 -3.27 29.34
CA ILE A 327 -19.38 -3.13 29.16
C ILE A 327 -19.72 -2.94 27.67
N LEU A 328 -18.94 -2.15 26.92
CA LEU A 328 -19.12 -2.00 25.47
C LEU A 328 -18.91 -3.31 24.72
N GLY A 329 -17.83 -4.04 25.04
CA GLY A 329 -17.56 -5.34 24.42
C GLY A 329 -18.68 -6.35 24.69
N ASN A 330 -19.18 -6.39 25.92
CA ASN A 330 -20.33 -7.23 26.31
C ASN A 330 -21.64 -6.82 25.63
N ALA A 331 -21.76 -5.55 25.22
CA ALA A 331 -22.89 -5.07 24.41
C ALA A 331 -22.81 -5.48 22.93
N GLY A 332 -21.65 -6.00 22.48
CA GLY A 332 -21.40 -6.43 21.10
C GLY A 332 -20.61 -5.42 20.26
N VAL A 333 -20.03 -4.38 20.88
CA VAL A 333 -19.16 -3.42 20.18
C VAL A 333 -17.85 -4.10 19.79
N VAL A 334 -17.44 -3.94 18.53
CA VAL A 334 -16.17 -4.46 18.02
C VAL A 334 -15.03 -3.54 18.46
N PHE A 335 -13.97 -4.08 19.02
CA PHE A 335 -12.77 -3.29 19.31
C PHE A 335 -11.91 -3.17 18.06
N GLY A 336 -11.69 -1.92 17.63
CA GLY A 336 -10.81 -1.58 16.52
C GLY A 336 -9.32 -1.62 16.88
N HIS A 337 -8.96 -2.07 18.09
CA HIS A 337 -7.58 -2.15 18.57
C HIS A 337 -6.82 -0.84 18.33
N ASP A 338 -5.76 -0.88 17.52
CA ASP A 338 -4.86 0.23 17.23
C ASP A 338 -5.09 0.85 15.83
N LEU A 339 -6.27 0.62 15.25
CA LEU A 339 -6.73 1.27 14.01
C LEU A 339 -6.73 2.79 14.15
N THR A 340 -6.36 3.47 13.07
CA THR A 340 -6.73 4.88 12.88
C THR A 340 -8.20 4.99 12.51
N THR A 341 -8.82 6.15 12.74
CA THR A 341 -10.23 6.39 12.36
C THR A 341 -10.42 6.24 10.85
N GLU A 342 -9.45 6.70 10.06
CA GLU A 342 -9.42 6.58 8.59
C GLU A 342 -9.44 5.12 8.14
N ALA A 343 -8.60 4.28 8.76
CA ALA A 343 -8.54 2.85 8.46
C ALA A 343 -9.81 2.13 8.92
N ALA A 344 -10.35 2.46 10.09
CA ALA A 344 -11.57 1.83 10.61
C ALA A 344 -12.79 2.12 9.72
N LEU A 345 -12.97 3.37 9.30
CA LEU A 345 -14.04 3.77 8.38
C LEU A 345 -13.93 3.03 7.05
N THR A 346 -12.76 3.10 6.42
CA THR A 346 -12.55 2.52 5.09
C THR A 346 -12.59 1.00 5.09
N LYS A 347 -12.11 0.35 6.15
CA LYS A 347 -12.27 -1.10 6.35
C LYS A 347 -13.75 -1.48 6.42
N LEU A 348 -14.54 -0.75 7.21
CA LEU A 348 -15.97 -1.05 7.35
C LEU A 348 -16.74 -0.78 6.05
N PHE A 349 -16.42 0.29 5.31
CA PHE A 349 -16.95 0.53 3.96
C PHE A 349 -16.69 -0.65 3.02
N CYS A 350 -15.46 -1.18 3.02
CA CYS A 350 -15.09 -2.31 2.17
C CYS A 350 -15.83 -3.59 2.54
N LEU A 351 -15.95 -3.90 3.83
CA LEU A 351 -16.66 -5.09 4.29
C LEU A 351 -18.17 -5.02 4.01
N LEU A 352 -18.80 -3.87 4.21
CA LEU A 352 -20.22 -3.67 3.93
C LEU A 352 -20.53 -3.71 2.42
N ALA A 353 -19.57 -3.34 1.57
CA ALA A 353 -19.71 -3.40 0.13
C ALA A 353 -19.52 -4.83 -0.45
N LEU A 354 -19.12 -5.82 0.35
CA LEU A 354 -18.97 -7.21 -0.11
C LEU A 354 -20.35 -7.90 -0.22
N PRO A 355 -20.77 -8.38 -1.40
CA PRO A 355 -22.09 -8.95 -1.59
C PRO A 355 -22.32 -10.19 -0.71
N GLY A 356 -23.40 -10.18 0.07
CA GLY A 356 -23.83 -11.34 0.86
C GLY A 356 -22.93 -11.67 2.05
N LEU A 357 -22.02 -10.79 2.45
CA LEU A 357 -21.16 -11.03 3.61
C LEU A 357 -22.01 -11.01 4.91
N PRO A 358 -22.05 -12.12 5.69
CA PRO A 358 -22.87 -12.17 6.90
C PRO A 358 -22.39 -11.17 7.95
N TYR A 359 -23.32 -10.63 8.75
CA TYR A 359 -23.02 -9.72 9.86
C TYR A 359 -21.90 -10.23 10.79
N ALA A 360 -21.98 -11.51 11.17
CA ALA A 360 -20.97 -12.13 12.03
C ALA A 360 -19.57 -12.13 11.41
N GLU A 361 -19.48 -12.26 10.08
CA GLU A 361 -18.22 -12.24 9.36
C GLU A 361 -17.67 -10.82 9.23
N ILE A 362 -18.53 -9.81 9.05
CA ILE A 362 -18.12 -8.39 9.08
C ILE A 362 -17.52 -8.05 10.45
N VAL A 363 -18.20 -8.43 11.53
CA VAL A 363 -17.72 -8.24 12.90
C VAL A 363 -16.37 -8.93 13.11
N ARG A 364 -16.24 -10.20 12.67
CA ARG A 364 -15.00 -10.96 12.76
C ARG A 364 -13.86 -10.28 11.98
N GLN A 365 -14.09 -9.91 10.73
CA GLN A 365 -13.07 -9.29 9.87
C GLN A 365 -12.67 -7.90 10.36
N MET A 366 -13.57 -7.13 10.98
CA MET A 366 -13.21 -5.86 11.62
C MET A 366 -12.19 -6.06 12.76
N SER A 367 -12.24 -7.17 13.48
CA SER A 367 -11.37 -7.47 14.63
C SER A 367 -9.99 -8.07 14.32
N ILE A 368 -9.69 -8.36 13.05
CA ILE A 368 -8.41 -8.97 12.63
C ILE A 368 -7.70 -8.13 11.56
N PRO A 369 -6.36 -8.17 11.44
CA PRO A 369 -5.68 -7.46 10.37
C PRO A 369 -5.98 -8.08 9.00
N LEU A 370 -6.32 -7.26 8.01
CA LEU A 370 -6.55 -7.67 6.63
C LEU A 370 -5.46 -7.18 5.66
N ARG A 371 -4.87 -6.02 5.96
CA ARG A 371 -3.91 -5.30 5.10
C ARG A 371 -2.78 -4.65 5.91
N GLY A 372 -2.53 -5.15 7.13
CA GLY A 372 -1.50 -4.62 8.03
C GLY A 372 -1.89 -3.32 8.75
N GLU A 373 -3.17 -2.95 8.71
CA GLU A 373 -3.79 -1.76 9.33
C GLU A 373 -3.89 -1.84 10.86
N MET A 374 -3.79 -3.05 11.39
CA MET A 374 -4.00 -3.38 12.80
C MET A 374 -2.89 -4.31 13.26
N THR A 375 -2.47 -4.17 14.52
CA THR A 375 -1.51 -5.08 15.14
C THR A 375 -2.26 -6.27 15.70
N ALA A 376 -1.97 -7.47 15.22
CA ALA A 376 -2.56 -8.68 15.78
C ALA A 376 -2.15 -8.79 17.26
N LEU A 377 -3.13 -8.94 18.16
CA LEU A 377 -2.84 -9.29 19.54
C LEU A 377 -2.17 -10.68 19.54
N PRO A 378 -0.97 -10.83 20.13
CA PRO A 378 -0.30 -12.12 20.16
C PRO A 378 -1.19 -13.14 20.89
N SER A 379 -1.55 -14.21 20.20
CA SER A 379 -2.24 -15.35 20.80
C SER A 379 -1.24 -16.07 21.70
N LYS A 380 -1.26 -15.70 22.99
CA LYS A 380 -0.33 -16.11 24.07
C LYS A 380 1.04 -15.46 23.96
N HIS A 381 1.54 -15.02 25.12
CA HIS A 381 2.94 -14.66 25.33
C HIS A 381 3.85 -15.83 24.91
N GLN A 382 4.33 -15.83 23.67
CA GLN A 382 5.54 -16.57 23.34
C GLN A 382 6.70 -15.70 23.81
N PHE A 383 7.12 -15.93 25.05
CA PHE A 383 8.52 -15.66 25.41
C PHE A 383 9.38 -16.56 24.53
N ALA A 384 9.79 -16.04 23.37
CA ALA A 384 10.93 -16.59 22.65
C ALA A 384 12.15 -15.77 23.09
N HIS A 385 13.20 -16.44 23.54
CA HIS A 385 14.50 -15.79 23.63
C HIS A 385 14.83 -15.22 22.25
N LEU A 386 15.15 -13.91 22.18
CA LEU A 386 15.88 -13.39 21.01
C LEU A 386 17.09 -14.32 20.81
N PRO A 387 17.27 -14.95 19.63
CA PRO A 387 18.57 -15.46 19.30
C PRO A 387 19.49 -14.24 19.29
N LEU A 388 20.47 -14.24 20.18
CA LEU A 388 21.57 -13.28 20.18
C LEU A 388 22.09 -13.18 18.75
N LEU A 389 21.86 -12.02 18.12
CA LEU A 389 22.55 -11.63 16.90
C LEU A 389 24.02 -11.47 17.28
N ASP A 390 24.81 -12.47 16.92
CA ASP A 390 26.25 -12.45 17.02
C ASP A 390 26.79 -11.44 16.00
N LEU A 391 27.13 -10.25 16.50
CA LEU A 391 27.94 -9.27 15.78
C LEU A 391 29.38 -9.82 15.72
N GLY A 392 29.70 -10.55 14.64
CA GLY A 392 31.04 -11.07 14.38
C GLY A 392 31.33 -11.24 12.90
N ALA A 393 32.30 -10.49 12.39
CA ALA A 393 32.68 -10.35 10.98
C ALA A 393 33.22 -11.63 10.30
N SER A 394 32.86 -11.87 9.03
CA SER A 394 33.74 -12.35 7.91
C SER A 394 32.90 -12.83 6.71
N LEU A 395 32.91 -12.10 5.58
CA LEU A 395 32.16 -12.33 4.32
C LEU A 395 30.63 -12.47 4.53
N SER A 396 29.79 -11.79 3.73
CA SER A 396 28.35 -11.67 4.07
C SER A 396 27.66 -13.05 4.10
N SER A 397 27.35 -13.54 5.30
CA SER A 397 26.67 -14.81 5.60
C SER A 397 25.43 -15.07 4.71
N GLU A 398 24.74 -14.00 4.34
CA GLU A 398 23.57 -14.01 3.46
C GLU A 398 23.87 -14.51 2.03
N GLN A 399 24.98 -14.13 1.41
CA GLN A 399 25.31 -14.54 0.03
C GLN A 399 25.63 -16.04 -0.04
N VAL A 400 26.32 -16.56 0.98
CA VAL A 400 26.61 -17.99 1.11
C VAL A 400 25.30 -18.77 1.27
N ARG A 401 24.40 -18.30 2.16
CA ARG A 401 23.09 -18.90 2.37
C ARG A 401 22.19 -18.85 1.15
N PHE A 402 22.17 -17.73 0.42
CA PHE A 402 21.43 -17.62 -0.84
C PHE A 402 22.00 -18.56 -1.91
N THR A 403 23.32 -18.73 -1.94
CA THR A 403 23.98 -19.69 -2.83
C THR A 403 23.61 -21.13 -2.47
N GLU A 404 23.57 -21.48 -1.17
CA GLU A 404 23.06 -22.78 -0.70
C GLU A 404 21.60 -23.01 -1.13
N LEU A 405 20.76 -21.98 -1.04
CA LEU A 405 19.37 -22.03 -1.49
C LEU A 405 19.29 -22.24 -3.01
N GLY A 406 20.13 -21.55 -3.78
CA GLY A 406 20.23 -21.72 -5.24
C GLY A 406 20.60 -23.16 -5.62
N TYR A 407 21.57 -23.77 -4.93
CA TYR A 407 21.92 -25.18 -5.14
C TYR A 407 20.79 -26.14 -4.77
N ALA A 408 20.08 -25.89 -3.65
CA ALA A 408 18.93 -26.70 -3.26
C ALA A 408 17.79 -26.62 -4.29
N ILE A 409 17.55 -25.43 -4.86
CA ILE A 409 16.57 -25.22 -5.95
C ILE A 409 16.99 -25.98 -7.20
N ALA A 410 18.27 -25.90 -7.60
CA ALA A 410 18.79 -26.61 -8.77
C ALA A 410 18.75 -28.15 -8.60
N ALA A 411 18.94 -28.64 -7.38
CA ALA A 411 18.90 -30.06 -7.04
C ALA A 411 17.49 -30.61 -6.78
N GLY A 412 16.46 -29.77 -6.68
CA GLY A 412 15.09 -30.20 -6.39
C GLY A 412 14.83 -30.55 -4.91
N GLU A 413 15.67 -30.10 -3.98
CA GLU A 413 15.62 -30.47 -2.56
C GLU A 413 14.55 -29.67 -1.78
N LEU A 414 13.26 -29.95 -2.03
CA LEU A 414 12.13 -29.20 -1.46
C LEU A 414 12.15 -29.11 0.09
N ASP A 415 12.47 -30.21 0.79
CA ASP A 415 12.46 -30.22 2.26
C ASP A 415 13.58 -29.37 2.86
N LYS A 416 14.74 -29.34 2.20
CA LYS A 416 15.84 -28.46 2.59
C LYS A 416 15.48 -26.99 2.36
N ILE A 417 14.82 -26.68 1.25
CA ILE A 417 14.32 -25.33 0.95
C ILE A 417 13.33 -24.87 2.03
N LYS A 418 12.38 -25.73 2.42
CA LYS A 418 11.45 -25.43 3.52
C LYS A 418 12.20 -25.13 4.82
N SER A 419 13.13 -25.99 5.20
CA SER A 419 13.93 -25.81 6.42
C SER A 419 14.73 -24.50 6.41
N MET A 420 15.30 -24.10 5.27
CA MET A 420 16.05 -22.84 5.14
C MET A 420 15.13 -21.61 5.22
N LEU A 421 13.94 -21.70 4.64
CA LEU A 421 12.95 -20.63 4.67
C LEU A 421 12.22 -20.53 6.01
N ASP A 422 12.13 -21.60 6.80
CA ASP A 422 11.57 -21.57 8.16
C ASP A 422 12.42 -20.71 9.09
N THR A 423 13.75 -20.71 8.94
CA THR A 423 14.65 -19.92 9.78
C THR A 423 14.81 -18.48 9.31
N GLU A 424 14.89 -18.25 7.99
CA GLU A 424 15.30 -16.95 7.43
C GLU A 424 14.51 -16.55 6.16
N SER A 425 13.24 -16.98 6.04
CA SER A 425 12.37 -16.73 4.87
C SER A 425 12.51 -15.32 4.29
N HIS A 426 12.39 -14.31 5.15
CA HIS A 426 12.38 -12.93 4.70
C HIS A 426 13.69 -12.50 4.02
N VAL A 427 14.85 -12.86 4.59
CA VAL A 427 16.17 -12.47 4.04
C VAL A 427 16.42 -13.20 2.72
N LEU A 428 16.19 -14.50 2.70
CA LEU A 428 16.48 -15.35 1.53
C LEU A 428 15.57 -15.07 0.32
N LEU A 429 14.34 -14.60 0.55
CA LEU A 429 13.42 -14.24 -0.54
C LEU A 429 13.80 -12.92 -1.23
N LEU A 430 14.51 -12.02 -0.55
CA LEU A 430 14.96 -10.73 -1.08
C LEU A 430 16.38 -10.76 -1.61
N ALA A 431 17.19 -11.71 -1.14
CA ALA A 431 18.55 -11.91 -1.59
C ALA A 431 18.61 -12.14 -3.11
N ARG A 432 19.73 -11.71 -3.69
CA ARG A 432 19.97 -11.75 -5.14
C ARG A 432 21.36 -12.29 -5.44
N ASP A 433 21.48 -13.03 -6.54
CA ASP A 433 22.79 -13.41 -7.08
C ASP A 433 23.47 -12.24 -7.82
N TYR A 434 24.65 -12.51 -8.40
CA TYR A 434 25.42 -11.54 -9.18
C TYR A 434 24.68 -11.03 -10.44
N ALA A 435 23.68 -11.77 -10.94
CA ALA A 435 22.84 -11.39 -12.06
C ALA A 435 21.51 -10.76 -11.58
N ALA A 436 21.42 -10.42 -10.30
CA ALA A 436 20.24 -9.89 -9.64
C ALA A 436 19.01 -10.84 -9.67
N ASN A 437 19.20 -12.15 -9.84
CA ASN A 437 18.13 -13.14 -9.75
C ASN A 437 17.75 -13.40 -8.29
N THR A 438 16.44 -13.44 -8.02
CA THR A 438 15.88 -13.92 -6.75
C THR A 438 15.72 -15.44 -6.77
N ALA A 439 15.43 -16.05 -5.61
CA ALA A 439 15.13 -17.49 -5.52
C ALA A 439 14.02 -17.92 -6.50
N LEU A 440 13.01 -17.07 -6.72
CA LEU A 440 11.92 -17.36 -7.66
C LEU A 440 12.38 -17.34 -9.12
N HIS A 441 13.35 -16.51 -9.51
CA HIS A 441 13.94 -16.54 -10.85
C HIS A 441 14.66 -17.89 -11.10
N LEU A 442 15.40 -18.38 -10.11
CA LEU A 442 16.10 -19.67 -10.21
C LEU A 442 15.10 -20.83 -10.30
N ALA A 443 14.06 -20.81 -9.46
CA ALA A 443 13.01 -21.83 -9.47
C ALA A 443 12.15 -21.79 -10.73
N ALA A 444 11.94 -20.62 -11.33
CA ALA A 444 11.16 -20.49 -12.57
C ALA A 444 11.76 -21.27 -13.74
N VAL A 445 13.08 -21.34 -13.82
CA VAL A 445 13.84 -22.09 -14.86
C VAL A 445 13.99 -23.57 -14.52
N SER A 446 13.79 -23.95 -13.24
CA SER A 446 13.85 -25.34 -12.80
C SER A 446 12.67 -26.17 -13.36
N GLY A 447 12.74 -27.49 -13.26
CA GLY A 447 11.61 -28.37 -13.62
C GLY A 447 10.56 -28.52 -12.51
N GLU A 448 10.81 -27.94 -11.33
CA GLU A 448 10.15 -28.33 -10.07
C GLU A 448 9.07 -27.33 -9.65
N VAL A 449 7.83 -27.62 -10.07
CA VAL A 449 6.65 -26.78 -9.81
C VAL A 449 6.39 -26.56 -8.31
N GLU A 450 6.67 -27.57 -7.49
CA GLU A 450 6.41 -27.49 -6.04
C GLU A 450 7.37 -26.54 -5.31
N ILE A 451 8.59 -26.35 -5.83
CA ILE A 451 9.51 -25.33 -5.31
C ILE A 451 8.99 -23.93 -5.62
N VAL A 452 8.49 -23.71 -6.85
CA VAL A 452 7.84 -22.44 -7.23
C VAL A 452 6.65 -22.18 -6.33
N ARG A 453 5.80 -23.19 -6.09
CA ARG A 453 4.63 -23.08 -5.20
C ARG A 453 5.01 -22.72 -3.77
N GLU A 454 6.03 -23.34 -3.21
CA GLU A 454 6.51 -23.06 -1.85
C GLU A 454 7.03 -21.62 -1.74
N LEU A 455 7.87 -21.18 -2.67
CA LEU A 455 8.38 -19.80 -2.68
C LEU A 455 7.26 -18.77 -2.78
N LEU A 456 6.24 -19.01 -3.63
CA LEU A 456 5.08 -18.11 -3.75
C LEU A 456 4.24 -18.07 -2.47
N ARG A 457 4.00 -19.21 -1.81
CA ARG A 457 3.30 -19.28 -0.52
C ARG A 457 4.02 -18.53 0.60
N ARG A 458 5.34 -18.41 0.49
CA ARG A 458 6.19 -17.63 1.41
C ARG A 458 6.26 -16.14 1.05
N GLY A 459 5.59 -15.71 -0.02
CA GLY A 459 5.53 -14.30 -0.45
C GLY A 459 6.63 -13.87 -1.42
N ALA A 460 7.26 -14.81 -2.14
CA ALA A 460 8.21 -14.46 -3.21
C ALA A 460 7.54 -13.61 -4.29
N SER A 461 8.19 -12.52 -4.70
CA SER A 461 7.63 -11.63 -5.72
C SER A 461 7.78 -12.19 -7.13
N VAL A 462 6.67 -12.20 -7.87
CA VAL A 462 6.59 -12.51 -9.29
C VAL A 462 6.98 -11.35 -10.22
N HIS A 463 7.18 -10.15 -9.69
CA HIS A 463 7.41 -8.92 -10.47
C HIS A 463 8.85 -8.39 -10.38
N GLU A 464 9.72 -9.03 -9.61
CA GLU A 464 11.13 -8.64 -9.55
C GLU A 464 11.80 -8.83 -10.92
N ARG A 465 12.69 -7.90 -11.29
CA ARG A 465 13.46 -7.97 -12.54
C ARG A 465 14.93 -8.17 -12.24
N ASN A 466 15.53 -9.16 -12.88
CA ASN A 466 16.97 -9.40 -12.81
C ASN A 466 17.77 -8.35 -13.60
N ALA A 467 19.11 -8.45 -13.62
CA ALA A 467 19.99 -7.48 -14.29
C ALA A 467 19.76 -7.39 -15.80
N ALA A 468 19.24 -8.45 -16.42
CA ALA A 468 18.84 -8.49 -17.83
C ALA A 468 17.40 -8.01 -18.08
N GLY A 469 16.71 -7.55 -17.03
CA GLY A 469 15.36 -7.02 -17.09
C GLY A 469 14.26 -8.07 -17.25
N ASN A 470 14.54 -9.35 -16.97
CA ASN A 470 13.54 -10.42 -17.05
C ASN A 470 12.87 -10.66 -15.70
N THR A 471 11.58 -10.97 -15.72
CA THR A 471 10.82 -11.48 -14.57
C THR A 471 10.95 -13.00 -14.44
N PRO A 472 10.58 -13.61 -13.29
CA PRO A 472 10.48 -15.06 -13.18
C PRO A 472 9.61 -15.69 -14.28
N LEU A 473 8.49 -15.05 -14.64
CA LEU A 473 7.62 -15.53 -15.71
C LEU A 473 8.32 -15.51 -17.07
N GLY A 474 8.98 -14.39 -17.42
CA GLY A 474 9.72 -14.28 -18.67
C GLY A 474 10.86 -15.30 -18.79
N LEU A 475 11.50 -15.67 -17.68
CA LEU A 475 12.50 -16.75 -17.66
C LEU A 475 11.86 -18.14 -17.83
N ALA A 476 10.72 -18.41 -17.19
CA ALA A 476 10.01 -19.68 -17.33
C ALA A 476 9.54 -19.91 -18.77
N ASP A 477 8.99 -18.88 -19.42
CA ASP A 477 8.54 -18.94 -20.82
C ASP A 477 9.73 -19.18 -21.77
N LYS A 478 10.84 -18.44 -21.60
CA LYS A 478 12.09 -18.64 -22.37
C LYS A 478 12.71 -20.02 -22.20
N ALA A 479 12.59 -20.59 -21.01
CA ALA A 479 13.10 -21.94 -20.71
C ALA A 479 12.12 -23.06 -21.09
N GLY A 480 10.94 -22.74 -21.65
CA GLY A 480 9.91 -23.73 -22.01
C GLY A 480 9.28 -24.44 -20.81
N ARG A 481 9.32 -23.84 -19.61
CA ARG A 481 8.78 -24.42 -18.37
C ARG A 481 7.29 -24.12 -18.22
N SER A 482 6.46 -24.68 -19.10
CA SER A 482 5.02 -24.34 -19.18
C SER A 482 4.26 -24.51 -17.86
N LYS A 483 4.59 -25.53 -17.05
CA LYS A 483 3.94 -25.73 -15.74
C LYS A 483 4.29 -24.64 -14.73
N ASN A 484 5.56 -24.22 -14.67
CA ASN A 484 6.00 -23.11 -13.81
C ASN A 484 5.39 -21.79 -14.29
N ALA A 485 5.38 -21.56 -15.60
CA ALA A 485 4.82 -20.37 -16.19
C ALA A 485 3.31 -20.26 -15.96
N ALA A 486 2.57 -21.38 -15.96
CA ALA A 486 1.15 -21.43 -15.60
C ALA A 486 0.94 -21.03 -14.13
N LEU A 487 1.71 -21.63 -13.20
CA LEU A 487 1.61 -21.33 -11.77
C LEU A 487 1.98 -19.87 -11.45
N LEU A 488 3.01 -19.32 -12.11
CA LEU A 488 3.38 -17.91 -11.96
C LEU A 488 2.24 -16.99 -12.44
N ARG A 489 1.59 -17.30 -13.56
CA ARG A 489 0.41 -16.55 -14.06
C ARG A 489 -0.80 -16.69 -13.14
N GLU A 490 -0.99 -17.83 -12.49
CA GLU A 490 -2.02 -18.00 -11.46
C GLU A 490 -1.75 -17.07 -10.27
N ALA A 491 -0.49 -16.96 -9.85
CA ALA A 491 -0.02 -16.07 -8.80
C ALA A 491 0.13 -14.58 -9.23
N GLY A 492 -0.46 -14.17 -10.36
CA GLY A 492 -0.47 -12.78 -10.80
C GLY A 492 0.76 -12.29 -11.57
N ALA A 493 1.68 -13.18 -11.95
CA ALA A 493 2.82 -12.79 -12.78
C ALA A 493 2.37 -12.27 -14.15
N LEU A 494 3.01 -11.20 -14.62
CA LEU A 494 2.74 -10.56 -15.91
C LEU A 494 4.07 -10.35 -16.64
N LEU A 495 4.07 -10.59 -17.95
CA LEU A 495 5.19 -10.19 -18.81
C LEU A 495 5.18 -8.68 -18.99
N HIS A 496 6.32 -8.05 -18.76
CA HIS A 496 6.50 -6.63 -19.02
C HIS A 496 6.54 -6.35 -20.53
N VAL A 497 6.30 -5.10 -20.91
CA VAL A 497 6.24 -4.68 -22.32
C VAL A 497 7.53 -5.07 -23.06
N GLU A 498 8.71 -4.85 -22.44
CA GLU A 498 9.99 -5.20 -23.07
C GLU A 498 10.20 -6.72 -23.20
N GLU A 499 9.53 -7.53 -22.39
CA GLU A 499 9.57 -8.99 -22.49
C GLU A 499 8.70 -9.47 -23.65
N LYS A 500 7.50 -8.89 -23.81
CA LYS A 500 6.60 -9.19 -24.93
C LYS A 500 7.18 -8.80 -26.29
N GLU A 501 7.87 -7.66 -26.36
CA GLU A 501 8.54 -7.22 -27.59
C GLU A 501 9.68 -8.18 -28.00
N LYS A 502 10.41 -8.73 -27.01
CA LYS A 502 11.45 -9.73 -27.25
C LYS A 502 10.90 -11.09 -27.66
N GLU A 503 9.73 -11.49 -27.16
CA GLU A 503 9.02 -12.71 -27.62
C GLU A 503 8.49 -12.56 -29.05
N GLY A 504 7.99 -11.37 -29.42
CA GLY A 504 7.48 -11.09 -30.77
C GLY A 504 8.56 -11.02 -31.86
N MET A 505 9.84 -10.87 -31.51
CA MET A 505 10.98 -10.94 -32.44
C MET A 505 11.49 -12.37 -32.69
N GLY A 506 10.88 -13.38 -32.07
CA GLY A 506 11.24 -14.79 -32.21
C GLY A 506 10.19 -15.60 -32.97
N LEU A 507 9.98 -15.31 -34.25
CA LEU A 507 9.43 -16.25 -35.26
C LEU A 507 10.11 -16.01 -36.61
#